data_AF-C1CYD2-F1
#
_entry.id   AF-C1CYD2-F1
#
_cell.length_a   1.000
_cell.length_b   1.000
_cell.length_c   1.000
_cell.angle_alpha   90.00
_cell.angle_beta   90.00
_cell.angle_gamma   90.00
#
_symmetry.space_group_name_H-M   'P 1'
#
loop_
_entity.id
_entity.type
_entity.pdbx_description
1 polymer ?
#
loop_
_entity_poly.entity_id
_entity_poly.type
_entity_poly.pdbx_seq_one_letter_code
_entity_poly.pdbx_strand_id
1 'polypeptide(L)'
;MANADLRGIHDLRALVPPEAREAFVQGDERWAATLLGRARDDHQPGSLPWAVLERLLGLVLIHVLREVEGTFALERADPVLDAAGMPRPTLGWLEADGLSDDGPLESP
;
A
#
# COMPACT_ATOMS: atom_id res chain seq x y z
N MET A 1 21.09 -5.18 18.65
CA MET A 1 21.25 -5.60 17.24
C MET A 1 20.03 -5.10 16.48
N ALA A 2 20.13 -3.97 15.80
CA ALA A 2 19.04 -3.40 14.99
C ALA A 2 19.67 -2.63 13.83
N ASN A 3 19.90 -3.29 12.70
CA ASN A 3 20.35 -2.61 11.47
C ASN A 3 20.15 -3.45 10.19
N ALA A 4 19.15 -4.33 10.16
CA ALA A 4 18.82 -5.13 8.98
C ALA A 4 17.48 -4.75 8.32
N ASP A 5 16.62 -3.98 8.97
CA ASP A 5 15.18 -3.97 8.61
C ASP A 5 14.73 -2.83 7.67
N LEU A 6 15.47 -1.72 7.62
CA LEU A 6 15.04 -0.56 6.82
C LEU A 6 15.23 -0.77 5.31
N ARG A 7 16.23 -1.54 4.89
CA ARG A 7 16.52 -1.76 3.46
C ARG A 7 15.45 -2.58 2.75
N GLY A 8 14.82 -3.54 3.45
CA GLY A 8 13.76 -4.38 2.88
C GLY A 8 12.43 -3.63 2.67
N ILE A 9 12.11 -2.68 3.56
CA ILE A 9 10.89 -1.86 3.44
C ILE A 9 10.99 -0.90 2.24
N HIS A 10 12.17 -0.31 2.00
CA HIS A 10 12.41 0.53 0.81
C HIS A 10 12.26 -0.25 -0.50
N ASP A 11 12.62 -1.54 -0.52
CA ASP A 11 12.46 -2.41 -1.69
C ASP A 11 10.97 -2.65 -2.02
N LEU A 12 10.13 -2.87 -1.00
CA LEU A 12 8.69 -3.11 -1.22
C LEU A 12 7.93 -1.85 -1.67
N ARG A 13 8.33 -0.65 -1.22
CA ARG A 13 7.75 0.60 -1.75
C ARG A 13 8.04 0.79 -3.24
N ALA A 14 9.13 0.21 -3.75
CA ALA A 14 9.48 0.26 -5.17
C ALA A 14 8.52 -0.58 -6.04
N LEU A 15 7.70 -1.46 -5.45
CA LEU A 15 6.65 -2.18 -6.16
C LEU A 15 5.52 -1.26 -6.63
N VAL A 16 5.32 -0.11 -5.96
CA VAL A 16 4.25 0.82 -6.30
C VAL A 16 4.61 1.56 -7.59
N PRO A 17 3.82 1.42 -8.68
CA PRO A 17 4.10 2.12 -9.92
C PRO A 17 4.12 3.64 -9.70
N PRO A 18 5.13 4.38 -10.21
CA PRO A 18 5.19 5.83 -10.09
C PRO A 18 3.91 6.51 -10.58
N GLU A 19 3.32 6.01 -11.67
CA GLU A 19 2.10 6.52 -12.29
C GLU A 19 0.88 6.33 -11.38
N ALA A 20 0.85 5.27 -10.56
CA ALA A 20 -0.23 5.04 -9.61
C ALA A 20 -0.19 6.07 -8.47
N ARG A 21 1.02 6.42 -8.01
CA ARG A 21 1.22 7.49 -7.02
C ARG A 21 0.81 8.84 -7.59
N GLU A 22 1.27 9.16 -8.80
CA GLU A 22 0.92 10.40 -9.48
C GLU A 22 -0.60 10.52 -9.66
N ALA A 23 -1.26 9.47 -10.16
CA ALA A 23 -2.71 9.46 -10.30
C ALA A 23 -3.42 9.70 -8.96
N PHE A 24 -2.99 9.03 -7.88
CA PHE A 24 -3.57 9.21 -6.56
C PHE A 24 -3.39 10.65 -6.02
N VAL A 25 -2.17 11.21 -6.13
CA VAL A 25 -1.86 12.58 -5.70
C VAL A 25 -2.66 13.63 -6.49
N GLN A 26 -2.97 13.38 -7.76
CA GLN A 26 -3.78 14.26 -8.59
C GLN A 26 -5.30 14.10 -8.36
N GLY A 27 -5.73 13.21 -7.45
CA GLY A 27 -7.14 12.95 -7.19
C GLY A 27 -7.82 12.11 -8.29
N ASP A 28 -7.04 11.33 -9.04
CA ASP A 28 -7.56 10.31 -9.96
C ASP A 28 -7.41 8.92 -9.34
N GLU A 29 -8.11 8.70 -8.21
CA GLU A 29 -7.96 7.47 -7.42
C GLU A 29 -8.52 6.25 -8.15
N ARG A 30 -9.49 6.43 -9.05
CA ARG A 30 -9.98 5.35 -9.92
C ARG A 30 -8.90 4.89 -10.90
N TRP A 31 -8.13 5.83 -11.44
CA TRP A 31 -7.00 5.47 -12.30
C TRP A 31 -5.86 4.86 -11.49
N ALA A 32 -5.56 5.39 -10.30
CA ALA A 32 -4.61 4.79 -9.38
C ALA A 32 -4.96 3.32 -9.06
N ALA A 33 -6.24 3.04 -8.75
CA ALA A 33 -6.74 1.68 -8.54
C ALA A 33 -6.54 0.79 -9.78
N THR A 34 -6.76 1.32 -10.98
CA THR A 34 -6.55 0.57 -12.23
C THR A 34 -5.08 0.21 -12.41
N LEU A 35 -4.16 1.15 -12.17
CA LEU A 35 -2.72 0.93 -12.28
C LEU A 35 -2.21 -0.07 -11.23
N LEU A 36 -2.67 0.05 -9.99
CA LEU A 36 -2.35 -0.92 -8.92
C LEU A 36 -2.86 -2.32 -9.25
N GLY A 37 -4.09 -2.44 -9.77
CA GLY A 37 -4.65 -3.73 -10.18
C GLY A 37 -3.82 -4.40 -11.28
N ARG A 38 -3.37 -3.63 -12.29
CA ARG A 38 -2.50 -4.15 -13.35
C ARG A 38 -1.15 -4.63 -12.80
N ALA A 39 -0.48 -3.81 -11.99
CA ALA A 39 0.79 -4.19 -11.38
C ALA A 39 0.65 -5.42 -10.48
N ARG A 40 -0.45 -5.52 -9.72
CA ARG A 40 -0.76 -6.69 -8.89
C ARG A 40 -0.88 -7.95 -9.73
N ASP A 41 -1.53 -7.88 -10.89
CA ASP A 41 -1.78 -9.03 -11.76
C ASP A 41 -0.51 -9.60 -12.41
N ASP A 42 0.60 -8.86 -12.41
CA ASP A 42 1.93 -9.34 -12.82
C ASP A 42 2.62 -10.22 -11.76
N HIS A 43 2.03 -10.34 -10.56
CA HIS A 43 2.55 -11.13 -9.46
C HIS A 43 1.66 -12.31 -9.11
N GLN A 44 2.27 -13.42 -8.66
CA GLN A 44 1.54 -14.60 -8.23
C GLN A 44 0.64 -14.28 -7.02
N PRO A 45 -0.67 -14.63 -7.05
CA PRO A 45 -1.54 -14.50 -5.90
C PRO A 45 -0.98 -15.19 -4.65
N GLY A 46 -1.01 -14.49 -3.52
CA GLY A 46 -0.44 -14.96 -2.25
C GLY A 46 1.07 -14.73 -2.09
N SER A 47 1.76 -14.19 -3.09
CA SER A 47 3.15 -13.73 -2.93
C SER A 47 3.21 -12.39 -2.17
N LEU A 48 4.37 -12.08 -1.57
CA LEU A 48 4.56 -10.82 -0.85
C LEU A 48 4.37 -9.57 -1.74
N PRO A 49 4.93 -9.49 -2.97
CA PRO A 49 4.69 -8.36 -3.85
C PRO A 49 3.21 -8.19 -4.23
N TRP A 50 2.54 -9.31 -4.49
CA TRP A 50 1.10 -9.32 -4.76
C TRP A 50 0.31 -8.76 -3.56
N ALA A 51 0.64 -9.18 -2.34
CA ALA A 51 -0.07 -8.75 -1.14
C ALA A 51 0.12 -7.24 -0.86
N VAL A 52 1.30 -6.69 -1.13
CA VAL A 52 1.55 -5.25 -1.02
C VAL A 52 0.60 -4.46 -1.93
N LEU A 53 0.54 -4.84 -3.21
CA LEU A 53 -0.27 -4.15 -4.21
C LEU A 53 -1.77 -4.39 -4.02
N GLU A 54 -2.17 -5.61 -3.66
CA GLU A 54 -3.54 -5.97 -3.33
C GLU A 54 -4.06 -5.15 -2.16
N ARG A 55 -3.24 -4.96 -1.12
CA ARG A 55 -3.64 -4.16 0.03
C ARG A 55 -3.83 -2.69 -0.35
N LEU A 56 -2.89 -2.11 -1.10
CA LEU A 56 -2.99 -0.72 -1.56
C LEU A 56 -4.21 -0.52 -2.46
N LEU A 57 -4.47 -1.45 -3.38
CA LEU A 57 -5.69 -1.45 -4.19
C LEU A 57 -6.94 -1.45 -3.29
N GLY A 58 -6.97 -2.31 -2.26
CA GLY A 58 -8.08 -2.39 -1.32
C GLY A 58 -8.35 -1.07 -0.59
N LEU A 59 -7.29 -0.40 -0.14
CA LEU A 59 -7.39 0.91 0.50
C LEU A 59 -7.92 1.99 -0.46
N VAL A 60 -7.43 2.02 -1.70
CA VAL A 60 -7.90 2.97 -2.71
C VAL A 60 -9.38 2.72 -3.05
N LEU A 61 -9.80 1.44 -3.14
CA LEU A 61 -11.20 1.07 -3.35
C LEU A 61 -12.10 1.57 -2.22
N ILE A 62 -11.70 1.40 -0.96
CA ILE A 62 -12.43 1.95 0.20
C ILE A 62 -12.49 3.48 0.10
N HIS A 63 -11.38 4.14 -0.26
CA HIS A 63 -11.31 5.60 -0.41
C HIS A 63 -12.32 6.13 -1.44
N VAL A 64 -12.56 5.39 -2.53
CA VAL A 64 -13.58 5.73 -3.55
C VAL A 64 -14.96 5.11 -3.29
N LEU A 65 -15.27 4.79 -2.03
CA LEU A 65 -16.58 4.27 -1.57
C LEU A 65 -16.95 2.88 -2.12
N ARG A 66 -15.97 2.02 -2.38
CA ARG A 66 -16.14 0.61 -2.74
C ARG A 66 -15.69 -0.31 -1.60
N GLU A 67 -16.39 -0.16 -0.47
CA GLU A 67 -16.00 -0.78 0.80
C GLU A 67 -15.96 -2.31 0.76
N VAL A 68 -16.91 -2.95 0.08
CA VAL A 68 -17.00 -4.42 0.03
C VAL A 68 -15.79 -5.00 -0.70
N GLU A 69 -15.52 -4.51 -1.91
CA GLU A 69 -14.39 -4.98 -2.71
C GLU A 69 -13.06 -4.65 -2.05
N GLY A 70 -12.95 -3.47 -1.45
CA GLY A 70 -11.75 -3.08 -0.73
C GLY A 70 -11.51 -3.93 0.53
N THR A 71 -12.55 -4.25 1.29
CA THR A 71 -12.46 -5.14 2.46
C THR A 71 -11.98 -6.52 2.04
N PHE A 72 -12.56 -7.10 0.99
CA PHE A 72 -12.11 -8.39 0.48
C PHE A 72 -10.65 -8.38 0.02
N ALA A 73 -10.15 -7.28 -0.55
CA ALA A 73 -8.74 -7.16 -0.91
C ALA A 73 -7.85 -7.13 0.35
N LEU A 74 -8.23 -6.38 1.39
CA LEU A 74 -7.52 -6.36 2.67
C LEU A 74 -7.51 -7.74 3.34
N GLU A 75 -8.64 -8.45 3.37
CA GLU A 75 -8.75 -9.78 3.97
C GLU A 75 -7.86 -10.82 3.28
N ARG A 76 -7.60 -10.68 1.99
CA ARG A 76 -6.66 -11.55 1.28
C ARG A 76 -5.20 -11.17 1.49
N ALA A 77 -4.91 -9.87 1.54
CA ALA A 77 -3.53 -9.38 1.61
C ALA A 77 -2.94 -9.42 3.02
N ASP A 78 -3.70 -9.01 4.04
CA ASP A 78 -3.21 -8.84 5.41
C ASP A 78 -2.60 -10.13 5.99
N PRO A 79 -3.22 -11.34 5.84
CA PRO A 79 -2.62 -12.57 6.34
C PRO A 79 -1.26 -12.91 5.71
N VAL A 80 -1.06 -12.56 4.43
CA VAL A 80 0.21 -12.79 3.73
C VAL A 80 1.30 -11.86 4.27
N LEU A 81 0.96 -10.60 4.50
CA LEU A 81 1.87 -9.59 5.06
C LEU A 81 2.24 -9.93 6.51
N ASP A 82 1.24 -10.31 7.32
CA ASP A 82 1.43 -10.70 8.72
C ASP A 82 2.33 -11.93 8.84
N ALA A 83 2.11 -12.96 8.01
CA ALA A 83 2.92 -14.16 7.99
C ALA A 83 4.38 -13.90 7.59
N ALA A 84 4.60 -12.88 6.74
CA ALA A 84 5.93 -12.43 6.35
C ALA A 84 6.59 -11.49 7.39
N GLY A 85 5.88 -11.10 8.45
CA GLY A 85 6.35 -10.14 9.45
C GLY A 85 6.50 -8.72 8.90
N MET A 86 5.82 -8.39 7.80
CA MET A 86 5.97 -7.10 7.12
C MET A 86 4.99 -6.06 7.66
N PRO A 87 5.38 -4.78 7.76
CA PRO A 87 4.45 -3.70 8.02
C PRO A 87 3.43 -3.60 6.87
N ARG A 88 2.18 -3.32 7.23
CA ARG A 88 1.07 -3.21 6.27
C ARG A 88 1.16 -1.88 5.50
N PRO A 89 1.18 -1.90 4.15
CA PRO A 89 1.15 -0.69 3.35
C PRO A 89 -0.08 0.17 3.63
N THR A 90 0.10 1.49 3.77
CA THR A 90 -0.99 2.47 3.97
C THR A 90 -1.14 3.38 2.75
N LEU A 91 -2.21 4.19 2.69
CA LEU A 91 -2.37 5.18 1.61
C LEU A 91 -1.19 6.16 1.53
N GLY A 92 -0.48 6.39 2.64
CA GLY A 92 0.76 7.17 2.67
C GLY A 92 1.91 6.61 1.83
N TRP A 93 1.79 5.41 1.25
CA TRP A 93 2.74 4.90 0.25
C TRP A 93 2.45 5.43 -1.16
N LEU A 94 1.23 5.93 -1.39
CA LEU A 94 0.80 6.58 -2.64
C LEU A 94 1.02 8.10 -2.60
N GLU A 95 1.00 8.67 -1.39
CA GLU A 95 1.31 10.09 -1.15
C GLU A 95 2.84 10.27 -1.19
N ALA A 96 3.34 11.11 -2.09
CA ALA A 96 4.79 11.38 -2.19
C ALA A 96 5.30 12.06 -0.90
N ASP A 97 6.32 11.45 -0.28
CA ASP A 97 7.10 11.90 0.88
C ASP A 97 6.43 12.85 1.90
N GLY A 98 6.00 12.25 3.01
CA GLY A 98 6.23 12.87 4.32
C GLY A 98 5.02 13.41 5.05
N LEU A 99 4.16 12.52 5.52
CA LEU A 99 3.84 12.55 6.95
C LEU A 99 3.97 11.13 7.50
N SER A 100 5.16 10.87 8.06
CA SER A 100 5.24 9.98 9.21
C SER A 100 4.16 10.41 10.21
N ASP A 101 3.43 9.44 10.72
CA ASP A 101 2.54 9.54 11.86
C ASP A 101 3.35 9.95 13.11
N ASP A 102 3.72 11.22 13.20
CA ASP A 102 4.26 11.85 14.40
C ASP A 102 3.48 13.16 14.59
N GLY A 103 2.24 12.99 15.04
CA GLY A 103 1.43 14.10 15.53
C GLY A 103 2.22 14.87 16.61
N PRO A 104 2.09 16.21 16.68
CA PRO A 104 2.90 17.01 17.57
C PRO A 104 2.71 16.53 19.02
N LEU A 105 3.82 16.22 19.70
CA LEU A 105 3.85 16.07 21.15
C LEU A 105 3.32 17.37 21.77
N GLU A 106 2.05 17.36 22.18
CA GLU A 106 1.51 18.43 23.01
C GLU A 106 2.28 18.46 24.34
N SER A 107 2.94 19.58 24.59
CA SER A 107 3.33 20.07 25.93
C SER A 107 3.52 21.58 25.78
N PRO A 108 3.02 22.39 26.74
CA PRO A 108 3.41 22.31 28.14
C PRO A 108 2.31 21.95 29.15
#